data_AF-A0A7S0AZ76-F1
#
_entry.id   AF-A0A7S0AZ76-F1
#
_cell.length_a   1.000
_cell.length_b   1.000
_cell.length_c   1.000
_cell.angle_alpha   90.00
_cell.angle_beta   90.00
_cell.angle_gamma   90.00
#
_symmetry.space_group_name_H-M   'P 1'
#
loop_
_entity.id
_entity.type
_entity.pdbx_description
1 polymer ?
#
loop_
_entity_poly.entity_id
_entity_poly.type
_entity_poly.pdbx_seq_one_letter_code
_entity_poly.pdbx_strand_id
1 'polypeptide(L)'
;MFAGRSSCSPVVAFCRRRSTGCRGFASASAGGPERTTASAGTSSTTTFRQRLARLRSNGTPEIVFGVGLLTLLAADQLLQSQQEAQHHSDREAVLKRLQYDVDADMAKERSDGHTLSAEEESSKPSLFQCRVMTVPKYFDGTKSLMGVEVGDVVEVLEEQVGPGGTYNLCRLVRQEEDKKEIIVSVGWYPMSCLEKIKS
;
A
#
# COMPACT_ATOMS: atom_id res chain seq x y z
N MET A 1 -2.99 -50.82 8.11
CA MET A 1 -4.31 -50.62 7.48
C MET A 1 -5.12 -49.69 8.36
N PHE A 2 -5.13 -48.40 8.07
CA PHE A 2 -6.15 -47.46 8.55
C PHE A 2 -6.33 -46.39 7.46
N ALA A 3 -7.57 -46.23 7.04
CA ALA A 3 -8.00 -45.40 5.94
C ALA A 3 -8.45 -44.02 6.44
N GLY A 4 -8.30 -43.02 5.56
CA GLY A 4 -9.21 -41.89 5.47
C GLY A 4 -8.78 -40.62 6.19
N ARG A 5 -8.56 -39.55 5.42
CA ARG A 5 -9.62 -38.61 5.04
C ARG A 5 -9.08 -37.54 4.09
N SER A 6 -9.76 -37.44 2.96
CA SER A 6 -9.69 -36.37 1.97
C SER A 6 -10.32 -35.10 2.54
N SER A 7 -9.65 -33.95 2.37
CA SER A 7 -10.23 -32.64 2.63
C SER A 7 -10.26 -31.84 1.32
N CYS A 8 -11.44 -31.81 0.73
CA CYS A 8 -11.81 -30.89 -0.34
C CYS A 8 -11.89 -29.46 0.22
N SER A 9 -11.36 -28.47 -0.52
CA SER A 9 -11.68 -27.06 -0.29
C SER A 9 -12.35 -26.46 -1.54
N PRO A 10 -13.26 -25.48 -1.35
CA PRO A 10 -14.31 -25.18 -2.31
C PRO A 10 -13.88 -24.18 -3.38
N VAL A 11 -14.40 -24.41 -4.58
CA VAL A 11 -14.43 -23.48 -5.72
C VAL A 11 -15.35 -22.31 -5.37
N VAL A 12 -14.80 -21.10 -5.25
CA VAL A 12 -15.61 -19.88 -5.11
C VAL A 12 -16.03 -19.42 -6.49
N ALA A 13 -17.31 -19.61 -6.79
CA ALA A 13 -17.97 -19.16 -8.00
C ALA A 13 -18.08 -17.62 -8.01
N PHE A 14 -17.43 -16.98 -8.98
CA PHE A 14 -17.53 -15.53 -9.20
C PHE A 14 -18.79 -15.23 -10.01
N CYS A 15 -19.81 -14.69 -9.33
CA CYS A 15 -21.11 -14.39 -9.95
C CYS A 15 -21.06 -13.02 -10.67
N ARG A 16 -21.32 -13.06 -11.98
CA ARG A 16 -21.63 -11.90 -12.84
C ARG A 16 -22.74 -11.03 -12.25
N ARG A 17 -22.54 -9.71 -12.21
CA ARG A 17 -23.63 -8.73 -12.16
C ARG A 17 -23.59 -7.80 -13.37
N ARG A 18 -24.44 -8.10 -14.36
CA ARG A 18 -24.85 -7.19 -15.42
C ARG A 18 -25.70 -6.08 -14.79
N SER A 19 -25.32 -4.82 -14.97
CA SER A 19 -26.20 -3.68 -14.78
C SER A 19 -26.72 -3.24 -16.15
N THR A 20 -28.01 -3.45 -16.36
CA THR A 20 -28.80 -2.98 -17.49
C THR A 20 -29.69 -1.83 -17.03
N GLY A 21 -29.84 -0.82 -17.87
CA GLY A 21 -30.93 0.17 -17.82
C GLY A 21 -30.45 1.57 -17.40
N CYS A 22 -31.00 2.67 -17.91
CA CYS A 22 -32.19 2.87 -18.74
C CYS A 22 -32.19 4.34 -19.22
N ARG A 23 -32.78 4.58 -20.41
CA ARG A 23 -33.67 5.70 -20.81
C ARG A 23 -33.19 7.13 -20.50
N GLY A 24 -32.99 8.03 -21.46
CA GLY A 24 -33.87 8.35 -22.57
C GLY A 24 -34.61 9.65 -22.27
N PHE A 25 -34.29 10.74 -22.98
CA PHE A 25 -35.21 11.85 -23.22
C PHE A 25 -34.90 12.45 -24.59
N ALA A 26 -35.85 12.30 -25.50
CA ALA A 26 -35.99 13.07 -26.71
C ALA A 26 -36.54 14.46 -26.38
N SER A 27 -36.30 15.46 -27.24
CA SER A 27 -37.40 16.18 -27.92
C SER A 27 -36.89 17.44 -28.65
N ALA A 28 -37.37 17.57 -29.90
CA ALA A 28 -37.72 18.77 -30.68
C ALA A 28 -36.66 19.86 -30.94
N SER A 29 -36.28 20.14 -32.19
CA SER A 29 -37.08 20.73 -33.30
C SER A 29 -37.51 22.18 -33.03
N ALA A 30 -36.89 23.15 -33.73
CA ALA A 30 -37.54 23.97 -34.78
C ALA A 30 -36.81 25.32 -34.99
N GLY A 31 -36.63 25.70 -36.25
CA GLY A 31 -36.75 27.09 -36.70
C GLY A 31 -35.48 27.94 -36.80
N GLY A 32 -34.97 28.11 -38.03
CA GLY A 32 -34.58 29.47 -38.48
C GLY A 32 -35.84 30.30 -38.77
N PRO A 33 -35.76 31.58 -39.23
CA PRO A 33 -34.68 32.18 -40.02
C PRO A 33 -34.38 33.68 -39.66
N GLU A 34 -33.70 34.37 -40.58
CA GLU A 34 -33.70 35.83 -40.80
C GLU A 34 -32.67 36.76 -40.10
N ARG A 35 -31.54 36.93 -40.81
CA ARG A 35 -31.02 38.20 -41.37
C ARG A 35 -31.76 39.50 -40.95
N THR A 36 -31.12 40.40 -40.19
CA THR A 36 -31.26 41.86 -40.39
C THR A 36 -30.12 42.67 -39.74
N THR A 37 -29.40 43.40 -40.61
CA THR A 37 -28.84 44.75 -40.46
C THR A 37 -28.05 45.16 -39.21
N ALA A 38 -26.77 45.44 -39.43
CA ALA A 38 -26.02 46.43 -38.69
C ALA A 38 -26.78 47.77 -38.62
N SER A 39 -26.90 48.33 -37.41
CA SER A 39 -27.08 49.76 -37.23
C SER A 39 -26.10 50.24 -36.17
N ALA A 40 -25.28 51.20 -36.57
CA ALA A 40 -24.51 52.03 -35.67
C ALA A 40 -25.49 52.87 -34.83
N GLY A 41 -25.41 52.73 -33.51
CA GLY A 41 -26.26 53.42 -32.55
C GLY A 41 -25.41 53.88 -31.36
N THR A 42 -24.60 54.91 -31.59
CA THR A 42 -24.02 55.76 -30.56
C THR A 42 -25.14 56.29 -29.66
N SER A 43 -24.87 56.45 -28.35
CA SER A 43 -25.68 57.15 -27.32
C SER A 43 -26.72 56.35 -26.51
N SER A 44 -26.28 55.63 -25.46
CA SER A 44 -27.13 55.22 -24.33
C SER A 44 -26.41 55.14 -22.98
N THR A 45 -25.27 55.81 -22.82
CA THR A 45 -24.54 55.87 -21.54
C THR A 45 -25.13 56.85 -20.53
N THR A 46 -26.13 57.67 -20.91
CA THR A 46 -26.74 58.70 -20.05
C THR A 46 -28.00 58.22 -19.31
N THR A 47 -28.75 57.25 -19.83
CA THR A 47 -29.97 56.70 -19.18
C THR A 47 -29.68 55.65 -18.12
N PHE A 48 -28.60 54.88 -18.25
CA PHE A 48 -28.15 53.95 -17.20
C PHE A 48 -27.74 54.68 -15.93
N ARG A 49 -27.05 55.84 -16.04
CA ARG A 49 -26.61 56.64 -14.90
C ARG A 49 -27.79 57.24 -14.11
N GLN A 50 -28.84 57.70 -14.79
CA GLN A 50 -30.05 58.21 -14.13
C GLN A 50 -30.88 57.09 -13.46
N ARG A 51 -30.91 55.88 -14.04
CA ARG A 51 -31.53 54.71 -13.41
C ARG A 51 -30.73 54.19 -12.20
N LEU A 52 -29.40 54.17 -12.29
CA LEU A 52 -28.49 53.86 -11.18
C LEU A 52 -28.64 54.83 -10.01
N ALA A 53 -28.85 56.12 -10.27
CA ALA A 53 -29.06 57.12 -9.22
C ALA A 53 -30.37 56.89 -8.42
N ARG A 54 -31.43 56.40 -9.06
CA ARG A 54 -32.70 56.02 -8.38
C ARG A 54 -32.63 54.67 -7.65
N LEU A 55 -31.76 53.75 -8.09
CA LEU A 55 -31.49 52.50 -7.38
C LEU A 55 -30.64 52.71 -6.12
N ARG A 56 -29.84 53.78 -6.10
CA ARG A 56 -28.92 54.11 -5.00
C ARG A 56 -29.61 54.60 -3.73
N SER A 57 -30.87 55.02 -3.79
CA SER A 57 -31.64 55.44 -2.61
C SER A 57 -32.38 54.30 -1.90
N ASN A 58 -32.34 53.07 -2.44
CA ASN A 58 -33.20 51.96 -2.00
C ASN A 58 -32.40 50.68 -1.70
N GLY A 59 -31.31 50.72 -0.92
CA GLY A 59 -30.62 49.51 -0.40
C GLY A 59 -30.17 48.44 -1.41
N THR A 60 -30.33 48.72 -2.71
CA THR A 60 -30.08 47.80 -3.80
C THR A 60 -28.59 47.65 -4.10
N PRO A 61 -27.72 48.69 -3.98
CA PRO A 61 -26.30 48.47 -4.22
C PRO A 61 -25.66 47.53 -3.18
N GLU A 62 -26.14 47.53 -1.93
CA GLU A 62 -25.69 46.63 -0.88
C GLU A 62 -26.06 45.17 -1.19
N ILE A 63 -27.27 44.93 -1.69
CA ILE A 63 -27.72 43.59 -2.10
C ILE A 63 -26.91 43.08 -3.28
N VAL A 64 -26.67 43.91 -4.31
CA VAL A 64 -25.88 43.51 -5.49
C VAL A 64 -24.45 43.17 -5.09
N PHE A 65 -23.84 43.95 -4.18
CA PHE A 65 -22.51 43.67 -3.67
C PHE A 65 -22.46 42.36 -2.84
N GLY A 66 -23.44 42.16 -1.95
CA GLY A 66 -23.56 40.93 -1.16
C GLY A 66 -23.72 39.69 -2.02
N VAL A 67 -24.60 39.74 -3.02
CA VAL A 67 -24.79 38.63 -3.99
C VAL A 67 -23.51 38.38 -4.78
N GLY A 68 -22.83 39.43 -5.23
CA GLY A 68 -21.55 39.29 -5.95
C GLY A 68 -20.50 38.56 -5.12
N LEU A 69 -20.33 38.94 -3.84
CA LEU A 69 -19.37 38.31 -2.94
C LEU A 69 -19.71 36.83 -2.66
N LEU A 70 -21.00 36.53 -2.41
CA LEU A 70 -21.45 35.15 -2.20
C LEU A 70 -21.24 34.27 -3.44
N THR A 71 -21.48 34.83 -4.64
CA THR A 71 -21.27 34.10 -5.90
C THR A 71 -19.78 33.81 -6.12
N LEU A 72 -18.90 34.75 -5.76
CA LEU A 72 -17.45 34.56 -5.84
C LEU A 72 -16.97 33.45 -4.90
N LEU A 73 -17.41 33.46 -3.63
CA LEU A 73 -17.07 32.40 -2.67
C LEU A 73 -17.63 31.03 -3.09
N ALA A 74 -18.84 30.99 -3.65
CA ALA A 74 -19.42 29.75 -4.16
C ALA A 74 -18.61 29.19 -5.34
N ALA A 75 -18.13 30.05 -6.24
CA ALA A 75 -17.27 29.63 -7.34
C ALA A 75 -15.93 29.09 -6.84
N ASP A 76 -15.33 29.72 -5.82
CA ASP A 76 -14.09 29.27 -5.21
C ASP A 76 -14.24 27.89 -4.55
N GLN A 77 -15.29 27.69 -3.74
CA GLN A 77 -15.59 26.38 -3.15
C GLN A 77 -15.88 25.31 -4.21
N LEU A 78 -16.54 25.67 -5.30
CA LEU A 78 -16.80 24.73 -6.39
C LEU A 78 -15.49 24.25 -7.03
N LEU A 79 -14.56 25.16 -7.31
CA LEU A 79 -13.26 24.82 -7.89
C LEU A 79 -12.44 23.95 -6.93
N GLN A 80 -12.42 24.30 -5.64
CA GLN A 80 -11.72 23.51 -4.63
C GLN A 80 -12.29 22.08 -4.53
N SER A 81 -13.62 21.92 -4.57
CA SER A 81 -14.26 20.60 -4.51
C SER A 81 -13.91 19.70 -5.71
N GLN A 82 -13.72 20.29 -6.90
CA GLN A 82 -13.32 19.54 -8.09
C GLN A 82 -11.87 19.06 -7.98
N GLN A 83 -10.97 19.90 -7.46
CA GLN A 83 -9.57 19.52 -7.25
C GLN A 83 -9.44 18.42 -6.20
N GLU A 84 -10.19 18.50 -5.10
CA GLU A 84 -10.18 17.48 -4.05
C GLU A 84 -10.70 16.12 -4.56
N ALA A 85 -11.75 16.12 -5.39
CA ALA A 85 -12.27 14.91 -6.00
C ALA A 85 -11.23 14.23 -6.92
N GLN A 86 -10.48 15.02 -7.70
CA GLN A 86 -9.43 14.49 -8.57
C GLN A 86 -8.26 13.93 -7.76
N HIS A 87 -7.81 14.65 -6.72
CA HIS A 87 -6.76 14.18 -5.82
C HIS A 87 -7.13 12.88 -5.09
N HIS A 88 -8.39 12.71 -4.72
CA HIS A 88 -8.86 11.47 -4.09
C HIS A 88 -8.72 10.27 -5.04
N SER A 89 -9.13 10.44 -6.30
CA SER A 89 -9.00 9.39 -7.32
C SER A 89 -7.53 9.02 -7.58
N ASP A 90 -6.65 10.01 -7.69
CA ASP A 90 -5.22 9.77 -7.93
C ASP A 90 -4.57 9.05 -6.75
N ARG A 91 -4.91 9.46 -5.52
CA ARG A 91 -4.41 8.81 -4.31
C ARG A 91 -4.83 7.34 -4.23
N GLU A 92 -6.09 7.04 -4.54
CA GLU A 92 -6.56 5.65 -4.58
C GLU A 92 -5.84 4.82 -5.65
N ALA A 93 -5.59 5.40 -6.83
CA ALA A 93 -4.87 4.73 -7.91
C ALA A 93 -3.41 4.41 -7.51
N VAL A 94 -2.74 5.35 -6.82
CA VAL A 94 -1.39 5.14 -6.29
C VAL A 94 -1.37 4.06 -5.21
N LEU A 95 -2.31 4.10 -4.26
CA LEU A 95 -2.39 3.09 -3.19
C LEU A 95 -2.60 1.68 -3.75
N LYS A 96 -3.44 1.53 -4.78
CA LYS A 96 -3.64 0.22 -5.44
C LYS A 96 -2.37 -0.31 -6.11
N ARG A 97 -1.56 0.58 -6.71
CA ARG A 97 -0.27 0.17 -7.30
C ARG A 97 0.71 -0.28 -6.23
N LEU A 98 0.85 0.50 -5.16
CA LEU A 98 1.71 0.13 -4.04
C LEU A 98 1.30 -1.21 -3.42
N GLN A 99 -0.01 -1.45 -3.27
CA GLN A 99 -0.50 -2.73 -2.75
C GLN A 99 -0.15 -3.89 -3.67
N TYR A 100 -0.29 -3.73 -4.99
CA TYR A 100 0.10 -4.75 -5.96
C TYR A 100 1.60 -5.04 -5.93
N ASP A 101 2.43 -4.00 -5.83
CA ASP A 101 3.89 -4.15 -5.77
C ASP A 101 4.32 -4.87 -4.49
N VAL A 102 3.73 -4.52 -3.33
CA VAL A 102 3.98 -5.23 -2.06
C VAL A 102 3.53 -6.68 -2.12
N ASP A 103 2.37 -6.97 -2.69
CA ASP A 103 1.87 -8.34 -2.82
C ASP A 103 2.76 -9.17 -3.77
N ALA A 104 3.25 -8.58 -4.86
CA ALA A 104 4.18 -9.21 -5.79
C ALA A 104 5.54 -9.49 -5.14
N ASP A 105 6.08 -8.53 -4.37
CA ASP A 105 7.33 -8.69 -3.63
C ASP A 105 7.19 -9.75 -2.54
N MET A 106 6.09 -9.75 -1.77
CA MET A 106 5.84 -10.81 -0.78
C MET A 106 5.69 -12.20 -1.42
N ALA A 107 5.07 -12.29 -2.60
CA ALA A 107 4.95 -13.55 -3.32
C ALA A 107 6.33 -14.05 -3.80
N LYS A 108 7.18 -13.14 -4.25
CA LYS A 108 8.56 -13.44 -4.65
C LYS A 108 9.44 -13.82 -3.46
N GLU A 109 9.32 -13.15 -2.33
CA GLU A 109 10.01 -13.52 -1.10
C GLU A 109 9.60 -14.92 -0.62
N ARG A 110 8.33 -15.31 -0.79
CA ARG A 110 7.89 -16.68 -0.50
C ARG A 110 8.46 -17.73 -1.45
N SER A 111 8.67 -17.39 -2.73
CA SER A 111 9.25 -18.34 -3.69
C SER A 111 10.77 -18.45 -3.55
N ASP A 112 11.44 -17.34 -3.26
CA ASP A 112 12.91 -17.24 -3.32
C ASP A 112 13.57 -17.33 -1.93
N GLY A 113 12.84 -17.02 -0.86
CA GLY A 113 13.41 -16.69 0.45
C GLY A 113 13.61 -17.82 1.46
N HIS A 114 13.23 -19.08 1.19
CA HIS A 114 13.35 -20.14 2.21
C HIS A 114 14.12 -21.39 1.78
N THR A 115 14.27 -21.70 0.49
CA THR A 115 14.85 -22.98 0.05
C THR A 115 16.25 -22.86 -0.54
N LEU A 116 16.59 -21.78 -1.26
CA LEU A 116 17.85 -21.75 -2.00
C LEU A 116 19.08 -21.44 -1.13
N SER A 117 18.97 -20.56 -0.13
CA SER A 117 20.12 -20.26 0.76
C SER A 117 20.34 -21.33 1.82
N ALA A 118 19.28 -21.96 2.32
CA ALA A 118 19.39 -22.98 3.34
C ALA A 118 20.11 -24.24 2.84
N GLU A 119 19.86 -24.68 1.60
CA GLU A 119 20.52 -25.86 1.03
C GLU A 119 22.01 -25.61 0.76
N GLU A 120 22.37 -24.46 0.16
CA GLU A 120 23.78 -24.13 -0.07
C GLU A 120 24.56 -23.96 1.25
N GLU A 121 23.97 -23.28 2.23
CA GLU A 121 24.59 -23.10 3.55
C GLU A 121 24.62 -24.39 4.37
N SER A 122 23.66 -25.32 4.16
CA SER A 122 23.69 -26.63 4.81
C SER A 122 24.88 -27.50 4.41
N SER A 123 25.44 -27.28 3.22
CA SER A 123 26.56 -28.08 2.71
C SER A 123 27.91 -27.68 3.29
N LYS A 124 28.00 -26.52 3.96
CA LYS A 124 29.26 -26.02 4.52
C LYS A 124 29.65 -26.83 5.76
N PRO A 125 30.94 -27.20 5.92
CA PRO A 125 31.42 -27.84 7.13
C PRO A 125 31.30 -26.88 8.33
N SER A 126 30.89 -27.39 9.48
CA SER A 126 30.85 -26.61 10.72
C SER A 126 32.28 -26.39 11.25
N LEU A 127 32.55 -25.18 11.75
CA LEU A 127 33.83 -24.82 12.35
C LEU A 127 33.94 -25.36 13.79
N PHE A 128 32.88 -25.18 14.58
CA PHE A 128 32.78 -25.65 15.96
C PHE A 128 31.33 -25.59 16.45
N GLN A 129 31.07 -26.21 17.58
CA GLN A 129 29.77 -26.23 18.24
C GLN A 129 29.72 -25.19 19.38
N CYS A 130 28.57 -24.53 19.49
CA CYS A 130 28.27 -23.57 20.54
C CYS A 130 26.98 -23.96 21.25
N ARG A 131 26.93 -23.67 22.55
CA ARG A 131 25.71 -23.76 23.35
C ARG A 131 25.09 -22.38 23.49
N VAL A 132 23.77 -22.32 23.36
CA VAL A 132 23.01 -21.08 23.50
C VAL A 132 22.82 -20.77 24.98
N MET A 133 23.35 -19.64 25.43
CA MET A 133 23.30 -19.21 26.84
C MET A 133 22.12 -18.29 27.14
N THR A 134 21.73 -17.47 26.18
CA THR A 134 20.68 -16.46 26.38
C THR A 134 19.98 -16.18 25.05
N VAL A 135 18.65 -16.17 25.05
CA VAL A 135 17.84 -15.79 23.89
C VAL A 135 17.42 -14.32 24.03
N PRO A 136 17.86 -13.42 23.14
CA PRO A 136 17.46 -12.02 23.22
C PRO A 136 15.96 -11.87 22.92
N LYS A 137 15.26 -11.05 23.72
CA LYS A 137 13.79 -10.92 23.67
C LYS A 137 13.25 -10.33 22.36
N TYR A 138 14.07 -9.55 21.65
CA TYR A 138 13.69 -8.83 20.42
C TYR A 138 14.60 -9.22 19.25
N PHE A 139 14.91 -10.51 19.14
CA PHE A 139 15.76 -11.01 18.07
C PHE A 139 14.90 -11.51 16.90
N ASP A 140 14.32 -10.56 16.15
CA ASP A 140 13.58 -10.83 14.92
C ASP A 140 14.24 -10.10 13.74
N GLY A 141 14.90 -10.85 12.89
CA GLY A 141 15.52 -10.32 11.68
C GLY A 141 15.31 -11.26 10.50
N THR A 142 15.33 -10.72 9.29
CA THR A 142 15.21 -11.51 8.05
C THR A 142 16.28 -12.60 7.94
N LYS A 143 17.40 -12.46 8.67
CA LYS A 143 18.49 -13.44 8.74
C LYS A 143 18.73 -14.01 10.14
N SER A 144 17.89 -13.74 11.13
CA SER A 144 18.12 -14.26 12.49
C SER A 144 17.83 -15.74 12.59
N LEU A 145 18.63 -16.48 13.35
CA LEU A 145 18.33 -17.88 13.68
C LEU A 145 17.09 -17.92 14.60
N MET A 146 15.98 -18.47 14.09
CA MET A 146 14.69 -18.55 14.77
C MET A 146 14.50 -19.89 15.50
N GLY A 147 13.63 -19.92 16.50
CA GLY A 147 13.23 -21.18 17.17
C GLY A 147 14.28 -21.80 18.08
N VAL A 148 15.24 -21.00 18.54
CA VAL A 148 16.33 -21.42 19.42
C VAL A 148 15.92 -21.32 20.89
N GLU A 149 16.22 -22.34 21.69
CA GLU A 149 16.00 -22.35 23.13
C GLU A 149 17.32 -22.27 23.91
N VAL A 150 17.24 -21.81 25.17
CA VAL A 150 18.41 -21.77 26.05
C VAL A 150 18.87 -23.19 26.34
N GLY A 151 20.13 -23.47 26.06
CA GLY A 151 20.73 -24.79 26.22
C GLY A 151 20.86 -25.59 24.93
N ASP A 152 20.24 -25.15 23.83
CA ASP A 152 20.40 -25.77 22.52
C ASP A 152 21.86 -25.71 22.04
N VAL A 153 22.26 -26.74 21.31
CA VAL A 153 23.57 -26.80 20.64
C VAL A 153 23.38 -26.39 19.19
N VAL A 154 24.14 -25.37 18.79
CA VAL A 154 24.17 -24.84 17.42
C VAL A 154 25.55 -25.02 16.83
N GLU A 155 25.59 -25.28 15.53
CA GLU A 155 26.83 -25.42 14.78
C GLU A 155 27.19 -24.10 14.11
N VAL A 156 28.40 -23.60 14.33
CA VAL A 156 28.87 -22.36 13.69
C VAL A 156 29.45 -22.69 12.33
N LEU A 157 28.91 -22.08 11.28
CA LEU A 157 29.38 -22.22 9.91
C LEU A 157 30.40 -21.14 9.55
N GLU A 158 30.19 -19.91 10.04
CA GLU A 158 31.04 -18.76 9.77
C GLU A 158 31.08 -17.81 10.98
N GLU A 159 32.27 -17.36 11.36
CA GLU A 159 32.48 -16.41 12.46
C GLU A 159 32.44 -14.96 11.97
N GLN A 160 32.06 -14.03 12.84
CA GLN A 160 32.18 -12.57 12.63
C GLN A 160 31.45 -12.05 11.39
N VAL A 161 30.23 -12.54 11.17
CA VAL A 161 29.32 -12.08 10.11
C VAL A 161 28.50 -10.86 10.53
N GLY A 162 27.91 -10.18 9.55
CA GLY A 162 27.00 -9.07 9.77
C GLY A 162 27.68 -7.72 10.11
N PRO A 163 26.88 -6.68 10.38
CA PRO A 163 27.40 -5.34 10.65
C PRO A 163 28.21 -5.33 11.94
N GLY A 164 29.49 -4.93 11.85
CA GLY A 164 30.40 -4.89 13.00
C GLY A 164 30.96 -6.26 13.40
N GLY A 165 30.68 -7.33 12.65
CA GLY A 165 31.22 -8.67 12.91
C GLY A 165 30.81 -9.24 14.26
N THR A 166 29.66 -8.82 14.80
CA THR A 166 29.18 -9.22 16.14
C THR A 166 28.34 -10.51 16.16
N TYR A 167 28.09 -11.10 14.98
CA TYR A 167 27.23 -12.27 14.82
C TYR A 167 28.03 -13.44 14.25
N ASN A 168 27.54 -14.65 14.49
CA ASN A 168 28.00 -15.86 13.82
C ASN A 168 26.86 -16.42 12.96
N LEU A 169 27.21 -16.99 11.81
CA LEU A 169 26.26 -17.77 11.02
C LEU A 169 26.17 -19.16 11.65
N CYS A 170 25.01 -19.49 12.19
CA CYS A 170 24.77 -20.70 12.95
C CYS A 170 23.69 -21.57 12.28
N ARG A 171 23.83 -22.87 12.45
CA ARG A 171 22.86 -23.89 12.05
C ARG A 171 22.30 -24.58 13.29
N LEU A 172 20.98 -24.62 13.41
CA LEU A 172 20.29 -25.36 14.46
C LEU A 172 20.06 -26.80 13.97
N VAL A 173 20.68 -27.76 14.67
CA VAL A 173 20.52 -29.19 14.41
C VAL A 173 19.71 -29.78 15.56
N ARG A 174 18.55 -30.36 15.26
CA ARG A 174 17.78 -31.13 16.25
C ARG A 174 17.88 -32.61 15.91
N GLN A 175 18.19 -33.41 16.93
CA GLN A 175 18.23 -34.86 16.82
C GLN A 175 16.83 -35.38 17.15
N GLU A 176 16.11 -35.84 16.13
CA GLU A 176 14.86 -36.57 16.34
C GLU A 176 15.18 -38.04 16.66
N GLU A 177 14.35 -38.69 17.50
CA GLU A 177 14.61 -40.03 18.08
C GLU A 177 14.88 -41.12 17.02
N ASP A 178 14.49 -40.88 15.76
CA ASP A 178 14.72 -41.76 14.61
C ASP A 178 15.90 -41.31 13.72
N LYS A 179 17.10 -41.23 14.32
CA LYS A 179 18.44 -41.35 13.68
C LYS A 179 18.82 -40.42 12.52
N LYS A 180 18.03 -39.41 12.17
CA LYS A 180 18.41 -38.40 11.19
C LYS A 180 18.49 -37.04 11.87
N GLU A 181 19.66 -36.43 11.79
CA GLU A 181 19.85 -35.03 12.15
C GLU A 181 19.02 -34.19 11.17
N ILE A 182 18.03 -33.46 11.70
CA ILE A 182 17.21 -32.56 10.91
C ILE A 182 17.76 -31.16 11.11
N ILE A 183 18.17 -30.55 10.00
CA ILE A 183 18.53 -29.14 9.95
C ILE A 183 17.22 -28.35 10.02
N VAL A 184 17.01 -27.67 11.14
CA VAL A 184 15.76 -26.94 11.41
C VAL A 184 15.81 -25.55 10.78
N SER A 185 16.93 -24.86 10.95
CA SER A 185 17.09 -23.48 10.49
C SER A 185 18.56 -23.08 10.44
N VAL A 186 18.88 -22.15 9.54
CA VAL A 186 20.18 -21.48 9.44
C VAL A 186 19.97 -19.97 9.57
N GLY A 187 20.83 -19.29 10.32
CA GLY A 187 20.72 -17.85 10.53
C GLY A 187 21.81 -17.27 11.41
N TRP A 188 21.84 -15.95 11.49
CA TRP A 188 22.76 -15.19 12.32
C TRP A 188 22.34 -15.25 13.78
N TYR A 189 23.33 -15.38 14.67
CA TYR A 189 23.11 -15.35 16.11
C TYR A 189 24.22 -14.53 16.82
N PRO A 190 23.90 -13.75 17.87
CA PRO A 190 24.88 -12.89 18.51
C PRO A 190 25.97 -13.69 19.23
N MET A 191 27.23 -13.33 19.05
CA MET A 191 28.34 -14.00 19.71
C MET A 191 28.27 -13.91 21.24
N SER A 192 27.74 -12.82 21.77
CA SER A 192 27.55 -12.61 23.22
C SER A 192 26.61 -13.62 23.88
N CYS A 193 25.79 -14.30 23.08
CA CYS A 193 24.78 -15.25 23.54
C CYS A 193 25.21 -16.71 23.41
N LEU A 194 26.42 -16.96 22.91
CA LEU A 194 26.95 -18.29 22.60
C LEU A 194 28.13 -18.62 23.50
N GLU A 195 28.16 -19.84 24.02
CA GLU A 195 29.30 -20.42 24.73
C GLU A 195 29.95 -21.50 23.85
N LYS A 196 31.25 -21.39 23.58
CA LYS A 196 31.98 -22.36 22.77
C LYS A 196 32.19 -23.65 23.55
N ILE A 197 31.68 -24.76 23.00
CA ILE A 197 31.92 -26.08 23.58
C ILE A 197 33.34 -26.48 23.17
N LYS A 198 34.22 -26.65 24.15
CA LYS A 198 35.56 -27.19 23.91
C LYS A 198 35.42 -28.67 23.59
N SER A 199 35.57 -29.02 22.32
CA SER A 199 35.78 -30.41 21.90
C SER A 199 37.18 -30.88 22.21
#